data_AF-A0A371IP14-F1
#
_entry.id   AF-A0A371IP14-F1
#
_cell.length_a   1.000
_cell.length_b   1.000
_cell.length_c   1.000
_cell.angle_alpha   90.00
_cell.angle_beta   90.00
_cell.angle_gamma   90.00
#
_symmetry.space_group_name_H-M   'P 1'
#
loop_
_entity.id
_entity.type
_entity.pdbx_description
1 polymer ?
#
loop_
_entity_poly.entity_id
_entity_poly.type
_entity_poly.pdbx_seq_one_letter_code
_entity_poly.pdbx_strand_id
1 'polypeptide(L)' 'MRFPDEIKRIRQRCFLSQQDFAKEIKVSFSTVNRWEGGKAKPNLNAMKNIKKFCLEHDVDYAGVEEAWLDFEVEGKR' A
#
# COMPACT_ATOMS: atom_id res chain seq x y z
N MET A 1 1.29 -12.68 -5.04
CA MET A 1 1.51 -12.21 -3.65
C MET A 1 0.27 -11.45 -3.22
N ARG A 2 -0.11 -11.39 -1.94
CA ARG A 2 -1.33 -10.65 -1.54
C ARG A 2 -1.02 -9.15 -1.46
N PHE A 3 -2.03 -8.29 -1.66
CA PHE A 3 -1.88 -6.83 -1.54
C PHE A 3 -1.18 -6.36 -0.24
N PRO A 4 -1.49 -6.90 0.96
CA PRO A 4 -0.82 -6.51 2.20
C PRO A 4 0.69 -6.74 2.20
N ASP A 5 1.15 -7.79 1.50
CA ASP A 5 2.56 -8.14 1.42
C ASP A 5 3.29 -7.22 0.42
N GLU A 6 2.66 -6.91 -0.73
CA GLU A 6 3.25 -6.01 -1.73
C GLU A 6 3.39 -4.57 -1.20
N ILE A 7 2.37 -4.04 -0.52
CA ILE A 7 2.46 -2.69 0.04
C ILE A 7 3.53 -2.60 1.15
N LYS A 8 3.65 -3.66 1.98
CA LYS A 8 4.72 -3.77 2.98
C LYS A 8 6.09 -3.85 2.32
N ARG A 9 6.21 -4.57 1.21
CA ARG A 9 7.45 -4.72 0.44
C ARG A 9 7.91 -3.39 -0.14
N ILE A 10 7.01 -2.61 -0.76
CA ILE A 10 7.31 -1.26 -1.26
C ILE A 10 7.90 -0.40 -0.14
N ARG A 11 7.22 -0.35 1.01
CA ARG A 11 7.68 0.43 2.16
C ARG A 11 9.07 0.00 2.63
N GLN A 12 9.29 -1.30 2.80
CA GLN A 12 10.56 -1.83 3.30
C GLN A 12 11.72 -1.63 2.31
N ARG A 13 11.47 -1.68 1.00
CA ARG A 13 12.47 -1.36 -0.03
C ARG A 13 12.90 0.11 0.02
N CYS A 14 12.01 1.00 0.44
CA CYS A 14 12.34 2.41 0.66
C CYS A 14 12.90 2.69 2.07
N PHE A 15 13.14 1.66 2.90
CA PHE A 15 13.63 1.78 4.27
C PHE A 15 12.76 2.67 5.19
N LEU A 16 11.45 2.70 4.95
CA LEU A 16 10.52 3.55 5.70
C LEU A 16 9.80 2.79 6.83
N SER A 17 9.56 3.48 7.94
CA SER A 17 8.59 3.04 8.94
C SER A 17 7.17 3.14 8.37
N GLN A 18 6.19 2.45 8.95
CA GLN A 18 4.78 2.60 8.54
C GLN A 18 4.31 4.05 8.69
N GLN A 19 4.83 4.77 9.70
CA GLN A 19 4.47 6.15 9.95
C GLN A 19 5.04 7.09 8.89
N ASP A 20 6.30 6.88 8.49
CA ASP A 20 6.92 7.73 7.46
C ASP A 20 6.34 7.44 6.09
N PHE A 21 6.12 6.17 5.76
CA PHE A 21 5.41 5.83 4.53
C PHE A 21 4.02 6.45 4.47
N ALA A 22 3.24 6.42 5.56
CA ALA A 22 1.93 7.06 5.61
C ALA A 22 1.99 8.56 5.31
N LYS A 23 3.03 9.27 5.78
CA LYS A 23 3.25 10.70 5.47
C LYS A 23 3.50 10.89 3.97
N GLU A 24 4.39 10.09 3.38
CA GLU A 24 4.74 10.17 1.95
C GLU A 24 3.51 10.01 1.04
N ILE A 25 2.66 9.02 1.32
CA ILE A 25 1.45 8.74 0.54
C ILE A 25 0.20 9.48 1.06
N LYS A 26 0.37 10.42 1.99
CA LYS A 26 -0.67 11.33 2.51
C LYS A 26 -1.89 10.64 3.12
N VAL A 27 -1.66 9.61 3.93
CA VAL A 27 -2.70 8.92 4.71
C VAL A 27 -2.30 8.84 6.18
N SER A 28 -3.20 8.36 7.04
CA SER A 28 -2.86 8.13 8.44
C SER A 28 -2.01 6.85 8.62
N PHE A 29 -1.20 6.80 9.66
CA PHE A 29 -0.51 5.57 10.08
C PHE A 29 -1.47 4.38 10.23
N SER A 30 -2.63 4.61 10.86
CA SER A 30 -3.66 3.58 11.04
C SER A 30 -4.19 3.01 9.72
N THR A 31 -4.17 3.80 8.64
CA THR A 31 -4.57 3.37 7.30
C THR A 31 -3.56 2.37 6.74
N VAL A 32 -2.26 2.71 6.76
CA VAL A 32 -1.18 1.80 6.33
C VAL A 32 -1.16 0.52 7.17
N ASN A 33 -1.29 0.63 8.49
CA ASN A 33 -1.34 -0.54 9.37
C ASN A 33 -2.48 -1.51 8.99
N ARG A 34 -3.67 -0.99 8.67
CA ARG A 34 -4.79 -1.84 8.22
C ARG A 34 -4.56 -2.46 6.86
N TRP A 35 -3.88 -1.78 5.94
CA TRP A 35 -3.53 -2.33 4.62
C TRP A 35 -2.51 -3.46 4.73
N GLU A 36 -1.39 -3.23 5.43
CA GLU A 36 -0.37 -4.26 5.67
C GLU A 36 -0.87 -5.41 6.54
N GLY A 37 -1.93 -5.18 7.33
CA GLY A 37 -2.64 -6.21 8.09
C GLY A 37 -3.78 -6.90 7.34
N GLY A 38 -4.05 -6.54 6.08
CA GLY A 38 -5.15 -7.13 5.29
C GLY A 38 -6.57 -6.77 5.74
N LYS A 39 -6.72 -5.79 6.64
CA LYS A 39 -8.01 -5.37 7.22
C LYS A 39 -8.73 -4.27 6.43
N ALA A 40 -8.11 -3.77 5.36
CA ALA A 40 -8.68 -2.75 4.49
C ALA A 40 -8.00 -2.75 3.12
N LYS A 41 -8.71 -2.22 2.12
CA LYS A 41 -8.22 -1.96 0.77
C LYS A 41 -8.08 -0.44 0.55
N PRO A 42 -7.01 0.06 -0.06
CA PRO A 42 -6.90 1.45 -0.47
C PRO A 42 -8.00 1.84 -1.45
N ASN A 43 -8.44 3.10 -1.39
CA ASN A 43 -9.28 3.69 -2.42
C ASN A 43 -8.43 4.22 -3.60
N LEU A 44 -9.10 4.69 -4.66
CA LEU A 44 -8.42 5.20 -5.86
C LEU A 44 -7.47 6.36 -5.58
N ASN A 45 -7.82 7.27 -4.67
CA ASN A 45 -6.95 8.40 -4.30
C ASN A 45 -5.67 7.93 -3.62
N ALA A 46 -5.79 6.96 -2.72
CA ALA A 46 -4.64 6.32 -2.08
C ALA A 46 -3.77 5.56 -3.10
N MET A 47 -4.37 4.81 -4.02
CA MET A 47 -3.63 4.13 -5.09
C MET A 47 -2.89 5.12 -5.99
N LYS A 48 -3.50 6.26 -6.30
CA LYS A 48 -2.83 7.34 -7.06
C LYS A 48 -1.59 7.87 -6.32
N ASN A 49 -1.66 8.05 -5.00
CA ASN A 49 -0.52 8.47 -4.20
C ASN A 49 0.55 7.38 -4.11
N ILE A 50 0.17 6.11 -3.97
CA ILE A 50 1.09 4.97 -3.98
C ILE A 50 1.81 4.88 -5.33
N LYS A 51 1.09 5.02 -6.45
CA LYS A 51 1.68 5.04 -7.80
C LYS A 51 2.70 6.16 -7.93
N LYS A 52 2.36 7.37 -7.49
CA LYS A 52 3.27 8.52 -7.51
C LYS A 52 4.54 8.23 -6.69
N PHE A 53 4.38 7.74 -5.47
CA PHE A 53 5.50 7.35 -4.60
C PHE A 53 6.41 6.31 -5.28
N CYS A 54 5.83 5.28 -5.88
CA CYS A 54 6.61 4.23 -6.56
C CYS A 54 7.46 4.82 -7.71
N LEU A 55 6.88 5.73 -8.50
CA LEU A 55 7.61 6.41 -9.58
C LEU A 55 8.74 7.31 -9.06
N GLU A 56 8.53 8.01 -7.94
CA GLU A 56 9.54 8.91 -7.35
C GLU A 56 10.72 8.13 -6.71
N HIS A 57 10.48 6.90 -6.27
CA HIS A 57 11.47 6.05 -5.58
C HIS A 57 12.02 4.89 -6.43
N ASP A 58 11.69 4.85 -7.74
CA ASP A 58 12.09 3.77 -8.66
C ASP A 58 11.70 2.37 -8.15
N VAL A 59 10.47 2.26 -7.64
CA VAL A 59 9.89 1.00 -7.16
C VAL A 59 8.86 0.51 -8.17
N ASP A 60 8.88 -0.79 -8.46
CA ASP A 60 7.90 -1.42 -9.33
C ASP A 60 6.48 -1.32 -8.72
N TYR A 61 5.57 -0.73 -9.49
CA TYR A 61 4.17 -0.52 -9.12
C TYR A 61 3.25 -1.63 -9.67
N ALA A 62 3.66 -2.38 -10.69
CA ALA A 62 2.79 -3.37 -11.34
C ALA A 62 2.31 -4.44 -10.35
N GLY A 63 3.24 -4.97 -9.53
CA GLY A 63 2.90 -6.00 -8.55
C GLY A 63 1.87 -5.56 -7.51
N VAL A 64 1.95 -4.32 -7.01
CA VAL A 64 0.95 -3.80 -6.04
C VAL A 64 -0.38 -3.45 -6.72
N GLU A 65 -0.37 -3.03 -7.99
CA GLU A 65 -1.57 -2.73 -8.75
C GLU A 65 -2.39 -4.00 -9.04
N GLU A 66 -1.75 -5.05 -9.56
CA GLU A 66 -2.38 -6.35 -9.80
C GLU A 66 -2.92 -6.93 -8.49
N ALA A 67 -2.09 -6.97 -7.45
CA ALA A 67 -2.51 -7.47 -6.15
C ALA A 67 -3.66 -6.66 -5.55
N TRP A 68 -3.69 -5.33 -5.77
CA TRP A 68 -4.80 -4.48 -5.33
C TRP A 68 -6.09 -4.81 -6.08
N LEU A 69 -6.05 -4.99 -7.40
CA LEU A 69 -7.25 -5.33 -8.18
C LEU A 69 -7.88 -6.64 -7.70
N ASP A 70 -7.07 -7.66 -7.44
CA ASP A 70 -7.51 -9.00 -7.01
C ASP A 70 -7.84 -9.11 -5.52
N PHE A 71 -7.49 -8.10 -4.71
CA PHE A 71 -7.66 -8.18 -3.26
C PHE A 71 -9.09 -7.93 -2.81
N GLU A 72 -9.64 -8.89 -2.07
CA GLU A 72 -10.88 -8.78 -1.29
C GLU A 72 -10.57 -8.68 0.20
N VAL A 73 -11.25 -7.77 0.91
CA VAL A 73 -11.05 -7.60 2.35
C VAL A 73 -11.76 -8.74 3.08
N GLU A 74 -11.00 -9.54 3.82
CA GLU A 74 -11.56 -10.56 4.72
C GLU A 74 -12.44 -9.87 5.77
N GLY A 75 -13.77 -10.05 5.67
CA GLY A 75 -14.71 -9.45 6.63
C GLY A 75 -16.03 -8.92 6.06
N LYS A 76 -16.31 -9.04 4.76
CA LYS A 76 -17.70 -8.99 4.27
C LYS A 76 -18.35 -10.36 4.40
N ARG A 77 -18.77 -10.72 5.62
CA ARG A 77 -19.81 -11.73 5.86
C ARG A 77 -20.89 -11.08 6.72
#